data_AF-A0A562ENN0-F1
#
_entry.id   AF-A0A562ENN0-F1
#
_cell.length_a   1.000
_cell.length_b   1.000
_cell.length_c   1.000
_cell.angle_alpha   90.00
_cell.angle_beta   90.00
_cell.angle_gamma   90.00
#
_symmetry.space_group_name_H-M   'P 1'
#
loop_
_entity.id
_entity.type
_entity.pdbx_description
1 polymer ?
#
loop_
_entity_poly.entity_id
_entity_poly.type
_entity_poly.pdbx_seq_one_letter_code
_entity_poly.pdbx_strand_id
1 'polypeptide(L)'
;MTVFLKAARFIGDLDDEFYRDERQRDVWNEASAVGFQLSQWIALVAAALLPWLAGRPGAWTALGILVAWFVVSIVTQLYARQRDVDLYATAKLWRPRSAAAAALYLVGVAGIFLRLRYENHPFENDAAT
;
A
#
# COMPACT_ATOMS: atom_id res chain seq x y z
N MET A 1 -15.25 21.59 8.14
CA MET A 1 -14.66 20.30 7.71
C MET A 1 -14.72 20.20 6.18
N THR A 2 -13.67 19.68 5.53
CA THR A 2 -13.65 19.46 4.08
C THR A 2 -14.53 18.27 3.67
N VAL A 3 -14.92 18.18 2.39
CA VAL A 3 -15.67 17.02 1.84
C VAL A 3 -14.91 15.71 2.07
N PHE A 4 -13.58 15.75 1.87
CA PHE A 4 -12.69 14.63 2.14
C PHE A 4 -12.76 14.16 3.60
N LEU A 5 -12.63 15.07 4.58
CA LEU A 5 -12.70 14.68 6.00
C LEU A 5 -14.04 14.08 6.36
N LYS A 6 -15.14 14.61 5.80
CA LYS A 6 -16.49 14.08 6.04
C LYS A 6 -16.61 12.66 5.50
N ALA A 7 -16.17 12.42 4.27
CA ALA A 7 -16.20 11.10 3.65
C ALA A 7 -15.30 10.10 4.40
N ALA A 8 -14.07 10.49 4.76
CA ALA A 8 -13.15 9.63 5.49
C ALA A 8 -13.68 9.26 6.89
N ARG A 9 -14.32 10.22 7.60
CA ARG A 9 -14.98 9.93 8.87
C ARG A 9 -16.15 8.98 8.72
N PHE A 10 -16.97 9.16 7.69
CA PHE A 10 -18.08 8.26 7.40
C PHE A 10 -17.59 6.84 7.08
N ILE A 11 -16.57 6.70 6.23
CA ILE A 11 -15.98 5.40 5.90
C ILE A 11 -15.39 4.71 7.13
N GLY A 12 -14.72 5.47 8.00
CA GLY A 12 -14.11 4.95 9.22
C GLY A 12 -15.06 4.86 10.42
N ASP A 13 -16.34 5.20 10.24
CA ASP A 13 -17.36 5.29 11.30
C ASP A 13 -16.90 6.09 12.53
N LEU A 14 -16.19 7.21 12.30
CA LEU A 14 -15.49 7.97 13.35
C LEU A 14 -16.42 8.91 14.16
N ASP A 15 -17.72 8.85 13.91
CA ASP A 15 -18.74 9.63 14.62
C ASP A 15 -19.52 8.77 15.63
N ASP A 16 -19.23 7.46 15.73
CA ASP A 16 -19.85 6.54 16.69
C ASP A 16 -19.52 6.89 18.15
N GLU A 17 -20.42 6.52 19.07
CA GLU A 17 -20.26 6.77 20.51
C GLU A 17 -19.02 6.10 21.09
N PHE A 18 -18.54 5.01 20.49
CA PHE A 18 -17.28 4.34 20.80
C PHE A 18 -16.10 5.32 20.90
N TYR A 19 -16.02 6.32 20.01
CA TYR A 19 -14.91 7.28 19.97
C TYR A 19 -14.99 8.36 21.05
N ARG A 20 -16.05 8.40 21.86
CA ARG A 20 -16.17 9.28 23.04
C ARG A 20 -15.39 8.77 24.25
N ASP A 21 -15.15 7.45 24.34
CA ASP A 21 -14.30 6.85 25.36
C ASP A 21 -12.83 6.91 24.90
N GLU A 22 -12.04 7.73 25.57
CA GLU A 22 -10.63 7.95 25.20
C GLU A 22 -9.79 6.67 25.31
N ARG A 23 -10.06 5.82 26.30
CA ARG A 23 -9.28 4.59 26.51
C ARG A 23 -9.52 3.59 25.39
N GLN A 24 -10.77 3.40 25.00
CA GLN A 24 -11.11 2.49 23.91
C GLN A 24 -10.61 3.01 22.57
N ARG A 25 -10.75 4.33 22.34
CA ARG A 25 -10.21 5.01 21.17
C ARG A 25 -8.71 4.79 21.01
N ASP A 26 -7.94 4.92 22.08
CA ASP A 26 -6.47 4.79 22.01
C ASP A 26 -6.03 3.35 21.68
N VAL A 27 -6.62 2.35 22.32
CA VAL A 27 -6.33 0.93 22.03
C VAL A 27 -6.75 0.59 20.59
N TRP A 28 -7.90 1.10 20.13
CA TRP A 28 -8.34 0.90 18.75
C TRP A 28 -7.43 1.58 17.73
N ASN A 29 -6.93 2.79 18.04
CA ASN A 29 -5.98 3.49 17.19
C ASN A 29 -4.66 2.71 17.06
N GLU A 30 -4.15 2.13 18.15
CA GLU A 30 -2.96 1.27 18.13
C GLU A 30 -3.20 0.02 17.28
N ALA A 31 -4.31 -0.69 17.51
CA ALA A 31 -4.70 -1.86 16.73
C ALA A 31 -4.86 -1.53 15.23
N SER A 32 -5.47 -0.39 14.92
CA SER A 32 -5.63 0.12 13.54
C SER A 32 -4.29 0.45 12.90
N ALA A 33 -3.34 1.03 13.66
CA ALA A 33 -2.00 1.30 13.16
C ALA A 33 -1.25 0.00 12.85
N VAL A 34 -1.34 -1.01 13.72
CA VAL A 34 -0.78 -2.35 13.48
C VAL A 34 -1.41 -3.00 12.25
N GLY A 35 -2.75 -3.00 12.17
CA GLY A 35 -3.49 -3.57 11.04
C GLY A 35 -3.16 -2.88 9.72
N PHE A 36 -3.05 -1.55 9.72
CA PHE A 36 -2.61 -0.78 8.56
C PHE A 36 -1.20 -1.20 8.13
N GLN A 37 -0.22 -1.22 9.05
CA GLN A 37 1.14 -1.63 8.71
C GLN A 37 1.20 -3.08 8.19
N LEU A 38 0.45 -4.01 8.79
CA LEU A 38 0.37 -5.39 8.30
C LEU A 38 -0.21 -5.45 6.88
N SER A 39 -1.27 -4.67 6.60
CA SER A 39 -1.89 -4.60 5.27
C SER A 39 -0.90 -4.07 4.23
N GLN A 40 -0.07 -3.09 4.60
CA GLN A 40 1.00 -2.57 3.75
C GLN A 40 2.03 -3.66 3.41
N TRP A 41 2.47 -4.44 4.41
CA TRP A 41 3.42 -5.54 4.20
C TRP A 41 2.83 -6.66 3.34
N ILE A 42 1.59 -7.07 3.60
CA ILE A 42 0.91 -8.11 2.83
C ILE A 42 0.79 -7.69 1.35
N ALA A 43 0.38 -6.44 1.10
CA ALA A 43 0.28 -5.91 -0.27
C ALA A 43 1.63 -5.94 -0.99
N LEU A 44 2.71 -5.49 -0.33
CA LEU A 44 4.05 -5.49 -0.90
C LEU A 44 4.59 -6.90 -1.17
N VAL A 45 4.39 -7.84 -0.24
CA VAL A 45 4.78 -9.24 -0.43
C VAL A 45 3.99 -9.88 -1.58
N ALA A 46 2.68 -9.70 -1.61
CA ALA A 46 1.83 -10.23 -2.68
C ALA A 46 2.25 -9.67 -4.04
N ALA A 47 2.43 -8.35 -4.14
CA ALA A 47 2.87 -7.70 -5.37
C ALA A 47 4.28 -8.13 -5.80
N ALA A 48 5.17 -8.42 -4.84
CA ALA A 48 6.51 -8.93 -5.13
C ALA A 48 6.49 -10.35 -5.69
N LEU A 49 5.57 -11.22 -5.24
CA LEU A 49 5.54 -12.64 -5.61
C LEU A 49 4.69 -12.95 -6.85
N LEU A 50 3.53 -12.32 -6.98
CA LEU A 50 2.54 -12.66 -8.01
C LEU A 50 3.07 -12.66 -9.46
N PRO A 51 3.90 -11.68 -9.91
CA PRO A 51 4.43 -11.71 -11.28
C PRO A 51 5.28 -12.95 -11.57
N TRP A 52 5.92 -13.52 -10.56
CA TRP A 52 6.79 -14.70 -10.72
C TRP A 52 6.02 -16.00 -10.65
N LEU A 53 5.02 -16.07 -9.76
CA LEU A 53 4.22 -17.27 -9.53
C LEU A 53 3.13 -17.48 -10.58
N ALA A 54 2.57 -16.39 -11.11
CA ALA A 54 1.40 -16.42 -11.98
C ALA A 54 1.60 -15.68 -13.31
N GLY A 55 2.83 -15.34 -13.70
CA GLY A 55 3.15 -14.72 -15.00
C GLY A 55 2.39 -13.41 -15.26
N ARG A 56 1.94 -13.20 -16.51
CA ARG A 56 1.15 -12.02 -16.91
C ARG A 56 -0.09 -11.73 -16.05
N PRO A 57 -0.99 -12.70 -15.77
CA PRO A 57 -2.13 -12.45 -14.88
C PRO A 57 -1.69 -12.02 -13.48
N GLY A 58 -0.61 -12.63 -12.96
CA GLY A 58 0.02 -12.23 -11.71
C GLY A 58 0.53 -10.80 -11.72
N ALA A 59 1.13 -10.36 -12.82
CA ALA A 59 1.62 -9.00 -13.00
C ALA A 59 0.50 -7.94 -13.00
N TRP A 60 -0.61 -8.19 -13.70
CA TRP A 60 -1.77 -7.28 -13.66
C TRP A 60 -2.40 -7.21 -12.26
N THR A 61 -2.52 -8.36 -11.59
CA THR A 61 -3.02 -8.41 -10.21
C THR A 61 -2.11 -7.65 -9.26
N ALA A 62 -0.78 -7.85 -9.37
CA ALA A 62 0.22 -7.13 -8.57
C ALA A 62 0.15 -5.62 -8.80
N LEU A 63 -0.03 -5.17 -10.04
CA LEU A 63 -0.20 -3.75 -10.36
C LEU A 63 -1.45 -3.17 -9.68
N GLY A 64 -2.58 -3.87 -9.76
CA GLY A 64 -3.80 -3.46 -9.07
C GLY A 64 -3.62 -3.34 -7.55
N ILE A 65 -2.92 -4.30 -6.94
CA ILE A 65 -2.57 -4.27 -5.51
C ILE A 65 -1.71 -3.05 -5.18
N LEU A 66 -0.66 -2.76 -5.97
CA LEU A 66 0.22 -1.60 -5.72
C LEU A 66 -0.52 -0.26 -5.88
N VAL A 67 -1.44 -0.16 -6.84
CA VAL A 67 -2.29 1.03 -7.00
C VAL A 67 -3.20 1.20 -5.79
N ALA A 68 -3.90 0.15 -5.35
CA ALA A 68 -4.76 0.20 -4.17
C ALA A 68 -3.95 0.54 -2.90
N TRP A 69 -2.80 -0.10 -2.73
CA TRP A 69 -1.85 0.17 -1.65
C TRP A 69 -1.44 1.65 -1.62
N PHE A 70 -1.07 2.22 -2.78
CA PHE A 70 -0.66 3.61 -2.89
C PHE A 70 -1.80 4.58 -2.55
N VAL A 71 -3.01 4.32 -3.05
CA VAL A 71 -4.21 5.12 -2.77
C VAL A 71 -4.52 5.11 -1.27
N VAL A 72 -4.56 3.94 -0.65
CA VAL A 72 -4.80 3.78 0.79
C VAL A 72 -3.75 4.57 1.59
N SER A 73 -2.47 4.44 1.23
CA SER A 73 -1.39 5.17 1.91
C SER A 73 -1.50 6.69 1.76
N ILE A 74 -1.88 7.19 0.59
CA ILE A 74 -2.11 8.63 0.40
C ILE A 74 -3.30 9.09 1.24
N VAL A 75 -4.42 8.38 1.20
CA VAL A 75 -5.64 8.76 1.93
C VAL A 75 -5.36 8.82 3.44
N THR A 76 -4.70 7.81 4.00
CA THR A 76 -4.34 7.78 5.42
C THR A 76 -3.43 8.95 5.80
N GLN A 77 -2.40 9.24 4.99
CA GLN A 77 -1.46 10.32 5.28
C GLN A 77 -2.09 11.71 5.13
N LEU A 78 -2.94 11.91 4.12
CA LEU A 78 -3.67 13.16 3.94
C LEU A 78 -4.66 13.40 5.08
N TYR A 79 -5.35 12.35 5.54
CA TYR A 79 -6.23 12.46 6.71
C TYR A 79 -5.45 12.88 7.96
N ALA A 80 -4.32 12.21 8.24
CA ALA A 80 -3.45 12.54 9.36
C ALA A 80 -2.95 14.00 9.29
N ARG A 81 -2.46 14.44 8.12
CA ARG A 81 -2.00 15.81 7.90
C ARG A 81 -3.10 16.86 8.09
N GLN A 82 -4.33 16.58 7.66
CA GLN A 82 -5.47 17.48 7.88
C GLN A 82 -5.94 17.51 9.35
N ARG A 83 -5.37 16.67 10.21
CA ARG A 83 -5.52 16.69 11.67
C ARG A 83 -4.23 17.11 12.36
N ASP A 84 -3.35 17.81 11.64
CA ASP A 84 -2.07 18.34 12.13
C ASP A 84 -1.09 17.27 12.64
N VAL A 85 -1.27 16.02 12.21
CA VAL A 85 -0.33 14.93 12.47
C VAL A 85 0.57 14.76 11.24
N ASP A 86 1.81 15.24 11.36
CA ASP A 86 2.84 14.99 10.35
C ASP A 86 3.72 13.78 10.73
N LEU A 87 3.47 12.67 10.05
CA LEU A 87 4.23 11.43 10.22
C LEU A 87 5.69 11.58 9.79
N TYR A 88 6.02 12.55 8.93
CA TYR A 88 7.37 12.76 8.44
C TYR A 88 8.21 13.68 9.33
N ALA A 89 7.59 14.48 10.19
CA ALA A 89 8.29 15.34 11.13
C ALA A 89 9.20 14.55 12.10
N THR A 90 8.86 13.29 12.37
CA THR A 90 9.61 12.39 13.28
C THR A 90 10.17 11.15 12.59
N ALA A 91 9.95 10.98 11.27
CA ALA A 91 10.36 9.79 10.55
C ALA A 91 11.89 9.75 10.35
N LYS A 92 12.52 8.66 10.77
CA LYS A 92 13.88 8.31 10.33
C LYS A 92 13.75 7.51 9.03
N LEU A 93 14.19 8.09 7.91
CA LEU A 93 14.11 7.48 6.58
C LEU A 93 14.83 6.11 6.49
N TRP A 94 15.91 5.93 7.24
CA TRP A 94 16.78 4.75 7.18
C TRP A 94 16.55 3.76 8.33
N ARG A 95 15.36 3.16 8.39
CA ARG A 95 15.12 1.99 9.26
C ARG A 95 15.23 0.70 8.44
N PRO A 96 15.76 -0.41 8.98
CA PRO A 96 15.83 -1.69 8.26
C PRO A 96 14.49 -2.14 7.68
N ARG A 97 13.40 -1.89 8.42
CA ARG A 97 12.03 -2.16 7.94
C ARG A 97 11.68 -1.38 6.66
N SER A 98 12.13 -0.13 6.54
CA SER A 98 11.89 0.70 5.35
C SER A 98 12.67 0.18 4.15
N ALA A 99 13.91 -0.27 4.38
CA ALA A 99 14.74 -0.90 3.33
C ALA A 99 14.11 -2.21 2.83
N ALA A 100 13.60 -3.05 3.73
CA ALA A 100 12.91 -4.28 3.35
C ALA A 100 11.61 -4.01 2.56
N ALA A 101 10.81 -3.01 2.96
CA ALA A 101 9.63 -2.60 2.22
C ALA A 101 9.98 -2.07 0.81
N ALA A 102 11.04 -1.25 0.70
CA ALA A 102 11.55 -0.77 -0.58
C ALA A 102 12.03 -1.91 -1.48
N ALA A 103 12.73 -2.90 -0.93
CA ALA A 103 13.17 -4.07 -1.68
C ALA A 103 11.98 -4.86 -2.24
N LEU A 104 10.95 -5.13 -1.44
CA LEU A 104 9.73 -5.80 -1.90
C LEU A 104 9.04 -5.02 -3.02
N TYR A 105 8.90 -3.70 -2.85
CA TYR A 105 8.33 -2.82 -3.86
C TYR A 105 9.10 -2.91 -5.18
N LEU A 106 10.43 -2.78 -5.14
CA LEU A 106 11.29 -2.85 -6.33
C LEU A 106 11.22 -4.21 -7.02
N VAL A 107 11.18 -5.31 -6.27
CA VAL A 107 11.01 -6.66 -6.82
C VAL A 107 9.66 -6.80 -7.52
N GLY A 108 8.58 -6.29 -6.92
CA GLY A 108 7.25 -6.30 -7.52
C GLY A 108 7.18 -5.48 -8.81
N VAL A 109 7.71 -4.25 -8.79
CA VAL A 109 7.77 -3.38 -9.98
C VAL A 109 8.59 -4.01 -11.09
N ALA A 110 9.75 -4.58 -10.78
CA ALA A 110 10.59 -5.29 -11.74
C ALA A 110 9.84 -6.49 -12.34
N GLY A 111 9.20 -7.32 -11.51
CA GLY A 111 8.41 -8.47 -11.96
C GLY A 111 7.26 -8.04 -12.88
N ILE A 112 6.52 -7.00 -12.52
CA ILE A 112 5.45 -6.43 -13.36
C ILE A 112 6.01 -5.97 -14.70
N PHE A 113 7.08 -5.18 -14.69
CA PHE A 113 7.69 -4.65 -15.90
C PHE A 113 8.16 -5.77 -16.82
N LEU A 114 8.90 -6.75 -16.29
CA LEU A 114 9.42 -7.87 -17.08
C LEU A 114 8.29 -8.70 -17.71
N ARG A 115 7.26 -9.05 -16.94
CA ARG A 115 6.14 -9.88 -17.43
C ARG A 115 5.28 -9.14 -18.45
N LEU A 116 4.97 -7.87 -18.21
CA LEU A 116 4.12 -7.11 -19.12
C LEU A 116 4.88 -6.64 -20.38
N ARG A 117 6.19 -6.39 -20.30
CA ARG A 117 7.01 -5.99 -21.46
C ARG A 117 7.35 -7.16 -22.35
N TYR A 118 7.88 -8.25 -21.81
CA TYR A 118 8.46 -9.34 -22.61
C TYR A 118 7.44 -10.39 -23.06
N GLU A 119 6.36 -10.63 -22.30
CA GLU A 119 5.30 -11.57 -22.73
C GLU A 119 4.35 -10.97 -23.78
N ASN A 120 4.57 -9.71 -24.21
CA ASN A 120 3.91 -9.13 -25.38
C ASN A 120 4.56 -9.57 -26.71
N HIS A 121 5.76 -10.13 -26.69
CA HIS A 121 6.53 -10.47 -27.89
C HIS A 121 6.94 -11.94 -27.93
N PRO A 122 6.01 -12.91 -28.07
CA PRO A 122 6.37 -14.31 -28.21
C PRO A 122 7.10 -14.63 -29.53
N PHE A 123 7.07 -13.75 -30.54
CA PHE A 123 7.53 -14.05 -31.91
C PHE A 123 8.72 -13.22 -32.42
N GLU A 124 9.27 -12.31 -31.62
CA GLU A 124 10.36 -11.43 -32.08
C GLU A 124 11.76 -12.02 -31.82
N ASN A 125 11.85 -13.04 -30.97
CA ASN A 125 13.13 -13.69 -30.62
C ASN A 125 13.50 -14.88 -31.52
N ASP A 126 12.56 -15.43 -32.29
CA ASP A 126 12.80 -16.59 -33.16
C ASP A 126 13.20 -16.20 -34.61
N ALA A 127 13.20 -14.90 -34.93
CA ALA A 127 13.56 -14.41 -36.26
C ALA A 127 15.06 -14.07 -36.44
N ALA A 128 15.89 -14.34 -35.42
CA ALA A 128 17.31 -13.98 -35.40
C ALA A 128 18.29 -15.17 -35.41
N THR A 129 17.82 -16.37 -35.79
CA THR A 129 18.65 -17.57 -36.03
C THR A 129 18.35 -18.16 -37.39
#